data_AF-A0A654F3U0-F1
#
_entry.id   AF-A0A654F3U0-F1
#
_cell.length_a   1.000
_cell.length_b   1.000
_cell.length_c   1.000
_cell.angle_alpha   90.00
_cell.angle_beta   90.00
_cell.angle_gamma   90.00
#
_symmetry.space_group_name_H-M   'P 1'
#
loop_
_entity.id
_entity.type
_entity.pdbx_description
1 polymer ?
#
loop_
_entity_poly.entity_id
_entity_poly.type
_entity_poly.pdbx_seq_one_letter_code
_entity_poly.pdbx_strand_id
1 'polypeptide(L)'
;MPTPTSNGHASRVQIQEPRIMSPLPPSSSPIAFKEQQGRPPPTTQQTIAGKLFRTLFKGLLFSQLTLISLLVIVLTIRGLISASTHHFHLKKWYPPLLASVAVSGIASLAWQCIFIYNPSRAVKATFWLSPILTCSVGILLVLIGSAVDAGIGAVFVLFAITQSLYGCWITPRLEYTDKILSLATAFPPARTREVVCLSIIVSVVYSGFLVTGIGGATSTRTNLDILFISVIIISLAWTMQVIKNVQQVAISRARYVNFVHGEDMDAWNAFRITMKHLTGSICVGSTLVPIIVFIRGSIRSVNLMSGSSDEVMYSGADCFSTIANKLITLGNRWGFVHVGTYDKGFMEASSDTWKKFRSTTGLEKLIDSDLTSSFCFLSAVSVGAVSSLTAGIWMLLIHKDYALEVTLYAFIIGYFVGRVGLAWLQACVLAYYVAYSEDPQSMRFDGTIPQRIQRLQMLSAHRDNRELEVGRDREEDSYNNC
;
A
#
# COMPACT_ATOMS: atom_id res chain seq x y z
N MET A 1 -39.65 -19.43 76.35
CA MET A 1 -38.51 -20.19 75.78
C MET A 1 -38.53 -20.02 74.26
N PRO A 2 -37.42 -19.87 73.53
CA PRO A 2 -36.20 -19.02 73.60
C PRO A 2 -36.27 -17.86 72.54
N THR A 3 -35.77 -16.61 72.76
CA THR A 3 -34.42 -16.00 72.49
C THR A 3 -34.07 -15.72 70.99
N PRO A 4 -33.10 -14.83 70.63
CA PRO A 4 -33.36 -13.49 70.06
C PRO A 4 -32.57 -13.21 68.75
N THR A 5 -32.77 -12.07 68.06
CA THR A 5 -31.79 -11.47 67.12
C THR A 5 -32.20 -10.01 66.85
N SER A 6 -31.52 -8.99 67.40
CA SER A 6 -30.22 -8.39 67.06
C SER A 6 -30.27 -7.44 65.86
N ASN A 7 -30.15 -6.14 66.15
CA ASN A 7 -29.85 -5.06 65.23
C ASN A 7 -28.42 -5.20 64.65
N GLY A 8 -28.26 -4.92 63.36
CA GLY A 8 -26.95 -4.84 62.72
C GLY A 8 -26.96 -3.94 61.48
N HIS A 9 -26.29 -2.80 61.60
CA HIS A 9 -25.87 -1.92 60.50
C HIS A 9 -25.14 -2.70 59.40
N ALA A 10 -25.48 -2.44 58.14
CA ALA A 10 -24.63 -2.78 57.00
C ALA A 10 -24.67 -1.63 55.97
N SER A 11 -23.52 -0.95 55.84
CA SER A 11 -23.22 0.07 54.84
C SER A 11 -23.52 -0.43 53.42
N ARG A 12 -24.33 0.30 52.67
CA ARG A 12 -24.55 0.06 51.24
C ARG A 12 -23.58 0.90 50.43
N VAL A 13 -22.59 0.22 49.85
CA VAL A 13 -21.67 0.74 48.83
C VAL A 13 -22.47 1.30 47.66
N GLN A 14 -22.22 2.57 47.29
CA GLN A 14 -22.77 3.16 46.06
C GLN A 14 -22.07 2.56 44.84
N ILE A 15 -22.85 1.94 43.96
CA ILE A 15 -22.44 1.56 42.61
C ILE A 15 -22.65 2.79 41.72
N GLN A 16 -21.55 3.34 41.19
CA GLN A 16 -21.56 4.45 40.24
C GLN A 16 -22.01 3.93 38.86
N GLU A 17 -23.21 4.30 38.42
CA GLU A 17 -23.67 4.09 37.05
C GLU A 17 -22.91 4.96 36.03
N PRO A 18 -22.71 4.49 34.78
CA PRO A 18 -22.01 5.21 33.73
C PRO A 18 -22.82 6.43 33.26
N ARG A 19 -22.18 7.61 33.31
CA ARG A 19 -22.74 8.90 32.91
C ARG A 19 -22.98 8.92 31.40
N ILE A 20 -24.25 8.78 31.00
CA ILE A 20 -24.74 9.02 29.64
C ILE A 20 -24.49 10.49 29.30
N MET A 21 -23.69 10.73 28.25
CA MET A 21 -23.39 12.07 27.75
C MET A 21 -24.60 12.59 26.98
N SER A 22 -25.19 13.69 27.46
CA SER A 22 -26.31 14.39 26.83
C SER A 22 -25.86 15.10 25.54
N PRO A 23 -26.75 15.24 24.53
CA PRO A 23 -26.41 15.93 23.28
C PRO A 23 -26.30 17.45 23.49
N LEU A 24 -25.20 18.04 23.02
CA LEU A 24 -25.05 19.50 22.91
C LEU A 24 -26.01 20.07 21.82
N PRO A 25 -26.44 21.34 21.95
CA PRO A 25 -27.46 21.96 21.10
C PRO A 25 -26.95 22.21 19.67
N PRO A 26 -27.84 22.24 18.66
CA PRO A 26 -27.47 22.50 17.28
C PRO A 26 -27.22 24.01 17.09
N SER A 27 -25.94 24.39 16.96
CA SER A 27 -25.54 25.75 16.62
C SER A 27 -24.77 25.77 15.30
N SER A 28 -25.51 25.81 14.20
CA SER A 28 -25.31 26.71 13.05
C SER A 28 -26.16 26.23 11.87
N SER A 29 -26.90 27.17 11.31
CA SER A 29 -27.88 27.03 10.24
C SER A 29 -27.37 26.34 8.96
N PRO A 30 -28.21 25.59 8.22
CA PRO A 30 -27.88 24.93 6.96
C PRO A 30 -27.54 25.89 5.79
N ILE A 31 -27.54 27.20 6.05
CA ILE A 31 -27.21 28.25 5.08
C ILE A 31 -25.67 28.42 4.94
N ALA A 32 -24.90 28.15 6.00
CA ALA A 32 -23.42 28.21 5.95
C ALA A 32 -22.82 27.11 5.05
N PHE A 33 -23.54 25.99 4.87
CA PHE A 33 -23.15 24.87 4.01
C PHE A 33 -23.11 25.26 2.51
N LYS A 34 -23.91 26.27 2.11
CA LYS A 34 -23.91 26.76 0.71
C LYS A 34 -22.80 27.78 0.43
N GLU A 35 -22.28 28.45 1.46
CA GLU A 35 -21.32 29.54 1.28
C GLU A 35 -19.86 29.06 1.25
N GLN A 36 -19.52 27.95 1.93
CA GLN A 36 -18.17 27.37 1.86
C GLN A 36 -17.94 26.43 0.67
N GLN A 37 -19.00 25.96 0.00
CA GLN A 37 -18.86 25.35 -1.31
C GLN A 37 -18.51 26.38 -2.42
N GLY A 38 -18.57 27.69 -2.09
CA GLY A 38 -18.22 28.80 -2.97
C GLY A 38 -16.92 29.54 -2.64
N ARG A 39 -16.22 29.24 -1.54
CA ARG A 39 -14.90 29.85 -1.26
C ARG A 39 -13.79 28.91 -1.76
N PRO A 40 -13.11 29.22 -2.88
CA PRO A 40 -11.95 28.44 -3.28
C PRO A 40 -10.90 28.52 -2.15
N PRO A 41 -10.15 27.43 -1.87
CA PRO A 41 -8.93 27.55 -1.07
C PRO A 41 -8.04 28.63 -1.70
N PRO A 42 -7.13 29.29 -0.95
CA PRO A 42 -6.21 30.29 -1.52
C PRO A 42 -5.64 29.71 -2.80
N THR A 43 -6.01 30.33 -3.90
CA THR A 43 -5.84 29.76 -5.24
C THR A 43 -4.37 29.86 -5.54
N THR A 44 -3.58 28.81 -5.23
CA THR A 44 -2.29 28.67 -5.90
C THR A 44 -2.62 28.64 -7.38
N GLN A 45 -2.19 29.66 -8.13
CA GLN A 45 -2.40 29.72 -9.57
C GLN A 45 -1.88 28.41 -10.17
N GLN A 46 -2.79 27.51 -10.55
CA GLN A 46 -2.42 26.31 -11.29
C GLN A 46 -1.76 26.76 -12.58
N THR A 47 -0.46 26.52 -12.70
CA THR A 47 0.29 26.84 -13.90
C THR A 47 -0.38 26.16 -15.10
N ILE A 48 -0.44 26.87 -16.23
CA ILE A 48 -0.99 26.33 -17.49
C ILE A 48 -0.31 24.99 -17.83
N ALA A 49 1.01 24.90 -17.58
CA ALA A 49 1.79 23.68 -17.69
C ALA A 49 1.22 22.52 -16.84
N GLY A 50 0.82 22.76 -15.59
CA GLY A 50 0.24 21.73 -14.72
C GLY A 50 -1.10 21.19 -15.22
N LYS A 51 -1.98 22.06 -15.74
CA LYS A 51 -3.26 21.65 -16.35
C LYS A 51 -3.04 20.85 -17.63
N LEU A 52 -2.13 21.30 -18.50
CA LEU A 52 -1.77 20.57 -19.70
C LEU A 52 -1.22 19.18 -19.35
N PHE A 53 -0.30 19.11 -18.38
CA PHE A 53 0.33 17.87 -17.95
C PHE A 53 -0.69 16.84 -17.41
N ARG A 54 -1.66 17.27 -16.59
CA ARG A 54 -2.77 16.41 -16.14
C ARG A 54 -3.61 15.90 -17.30
N THR A 55 -3.89 16.77 -18.28
CA THR A 55 -4.70 16.41 -19.45
C THR A 55 -3.98 15.40 -20.33
N LEU A 56 -2.67 15.57 -20.53
CA LEU A 56 -1.82 14.63 -21.25
C LEU A 56 -1.81 13.25 -20.58
N PHE A 57 -1.60 13.17 -19.27
CA PHE A 57 -1.60 11.89 -18.56
C PHE A 57 -2.97 11.21 -18.54
N LYS A 58 -4.05 11.99 -18.50
CA LYS A 58 -5.42 11.46 -18.67
C LYS A 58 -5.60 10.88 -20.08
N GLY A 59 -5.16 11.59 -21.13
CA GLY A 59 -5.17 11.10 -22.51
C GLY A 59 -4.30 9.84 -22.69
N LEU A 60 -3.12 9.81 -22.06
CA LEU A 60 -2.21 8.67 -22.06
C LEU A 60 -2.86 7.42 -21.48
N LEU A 61 -3.61 7.54 -20.37
CA LEU A 61 -4.36 6.42 -19.79
C LEU A 61 -5.36 5.83 -20.79
N PHE A 62 -6.21 6.67 -21.38
CA PHE A 62 -7.22 6.18 -22.33
C PHE A 62 -6.58 5.59 -23.59
N SER A 63 -5.54 6.24 -24.12
CA SER A 63 -4.79 5.74 -25.28
C SER A 63 -4.15 4.38 -24.99
N GLN A 64 -3.48 4.23 -23.84
CA GLN A 64 -2.89 2.95 -23.41
C GLN A 64 -3.94 1.86 -23.22
N LEU A 65 -5.08 2.16 -22.60
CA LEU A 65 -6.18 1.19 -22.45
C LEU A 65 -6.74 0.76 -23.82
N THR A 66 -6.92 1.69 -24.77
CA THR A 66 -7.38 1.35 -26.12
C THR A 66 -6.35 0.51 -26.88
N LEU A 67 -5.07 0.92 -26.86
CA LEU A 67 -4.00 0.21 -27.57
C LEU A 67 -3.77 -1.18 -26.98
N ILE A 68 -3.79 -1.34 -25.65
CA ILE A 68 -3.63 -2.67 -25.04
C ILE A 68 -4.84 -3.56 -25.31
N SER A 69 -6.06 -3.01 -25.32
CA SER A 69 -7.24 -3.79 -25.69
C SER A 69 -7.18 -4.28 -27.12
N LEU A 70 -6.77 -3.41 -28.07
CA LEU A 70 -6.56 -3.82 -29.46
C LEU A 70 -5.50 -4.91 -29.57
N LEU A 71 -4.35 -4.73 -28.90
CA LEU A 71 -3.26 -5.71 -28.90
C LEU A 71 -3.73 -7.06 -28.36
N VAL A 72 -4.42 -7.07 -27.21
CA VAL A 72 -4.94 -8.29 -26.60
C VAL A 72 -5.91 -9.00 -27.54
N ILE A 73 -6.86 -8.29 -28.15
CA ILE A 73 -7.81 -8.87 -29.10
C ILE A 73 -7.09 -9.50 -30.29
N VAL A 74 -6.12 -8.78 -30.88
CA VAL A 74 -5.32 -9.29 -32.01
C VAL A 74 -4.55 -10.54 -31.62
N LEU A 75 -3.90 -10.55 -30.46
CA LEU A 75 -3.14 -11.71 -29.98
C LEU A 75 -4.04 -12.90 -29.66
N THR A 76 -5.22 -12.66 -29.08
CA THR A 76 -6.21 -13.72 -28.82
C THR A 76 -6.70 -14.34 -30.13
N ILE A 77 -7.06 -13.53 -31.14
CA ILE A 77 -7.48 -14.04 -32.45
C ILE A 77 -6.35 -14.82 -33.11
N ARG A 78 -5.12 -14.25 -33.13
CA ARG A 78 -3.93 -14.90 -33.66
C ARG A 78 -3.70 -16.25 -32.99
N GLY A 79 -3.83 -16.33 -31.67
CA GLY A 79 -3.63 -17.56 -30.93
C GLY A 79 -4.74 -18.60 -31.16
N LEU A 80 -5.99 -18.17 -31.33
CA LEU A 80 -7.10 -19.05 -31.70
C LEU A 80 -6.91 -19.65 -33.09
N ILE A 81 -6.38 -18.89 -34.05
CA ILE A 81 -6.07 -19.39 -35.40
C ILE A 81 -4.91 -20.40 -35.32
N SER A 82 -3.82 -20.03 -34.62
CA SER A 82 -2.63 -20.89 -34.47
C SER A 82 -2.91 -22.20 -33.72
N ALA A 83 -3.93 -22.21 -32.85
CA ALA A 83 -4.36 -23.40 -32.13
C ALA A 83 -4.77 -24.57 -33.05
N SER A 84 -5.16 -24.28 -34.30
CA SER A 84 -5.50 -25.30 -35.29
C SER A 84 -4.27 -25.97 -35.92
N THR A 85 -3.09 -25.34 -35.80
CA THR A 85 -1.85 -25.73 -36.51
C THR A 85 -0.69 -26.15 -35.59
N HIS A 86 -0.68 -25.74 -34.32
CA HIS A 86 0.42 -26.04 -33.38
C HIS A 86 -0.05 -26.78 -32.11
N HIS A 87 0.88 -27.54 -31.48
CA HIS A 87 0.70 -28.28 -30.22
C HIS A 87 0.49 -27.41 -28.96
N PHE A 88 -0.06 -26.19 -29.06
CA PHE A 88 -0.42 -25.39 -27.89
C PHE A 88 -1.76 -25.88 -27.34
N HIS A 89 -1.76 -26.45 -26.14
CA HIS A 89 -2.96 -26.98 -25.52
C HIS A 89 -3.71 -25.91 -24.71
N LEU A 90 -4.58 -25.14 -25.36
CA LEU A 90 -5.37 -24.06 -24.74
C LEU A 90 -6.11 -24.53 -23.47
N LYS A 91 -6.66 -25.75 -23.51
CA LYS A 91 -7.40 -26.37 -22.39
C LYS A 91 -6.53 -26.65 -21.16
N LYS A 92 -5.21 -26.69 -21.32
CA LYS A 92 -4.26 -26.93 -20.21
C LYS A 92 -3.73 -25.63 -19.62
N TRP A 93 -3.54 -24.60 -20.46
CA TRP A 93 -2.90 -23.35 -20.06
C TRP A 93 -3.87 -22.33 -19.45
N TYR A 94 -5.04 -22.13 -20.05
CA TYR A 94 -5.99 -21.11 -19.61
C TYR A 94 -6.68 -21.39 -18.26
N PRO A 95 -7.20 -22.61 -18.00
CA PRO A 95 -7.94 -22.87 -16.75
C PRO A 95 -7.17 -22.57 -15.46
N PRO A 96 -5.91 -23.03 -15.26
CA PRO A 96 -5.19 -22.77 -14.01
C PRO A 96 -4.93 -21.28 -13.79
N LEU A 97 -4.58 -20.54 -14.86
CA LEU A 97 -4.31 -19.11 -14.75
C LEU A 97 -5.60 -18.32 -14.50
N LEU A 98 -6.68 -18.55 -15.25
CA LEU A 98 -7.97 -17.86 -15.03
C LEU A 98 -8.58 -18.20 -13.66
N ALA A 99 -8.48 -19.45 -13.22
CA ALA A 99 -8.88 -19.85 -11.87
C ALA A 99 -8.09 -19.09 -10.81
N SER A 100 -6.76 -18.95 -10.99
CA SER A 100 -5.94 -18.16 -10.06
C SER A 100 -6.29 -16.68 -10.04
N VAL A 101 -6.70 -16.09 -11.18
CA VAL A 101 -7.21 -14.70 -11.22
C VAL A 101 -8.49 -14.57 -10.39
N ALA A 102 -9.42 -15.52 -10.51
CA ALA A 102 -10.63 -15.52 -9.69
C ALA A 102 -10.30 -15.72 -8.19
N VAL A 103 -9.40 -16.65 -7.87
CA VAL A 103 -8.92 -16.89 -6.51
C VAL A 103 -8.25 -15.64 -5.93
N SER A 104 -7.52 -14.87 -6.71
CA SER A 104 -6.92 -13.61 -6.24
C SER A 104 -7.97 -12.60 -5.77
N GLY A 105 -9.11 -12.52 -6.45
CA GLY A 105 -10.24 -11.67 -6.04
C GLY A 105 -10.87 -12.16 -4.73
N ILE A 106 -11.11 -13.46 -4.62
CA ILE A 106 -11.67 -14.08 -3.41
C ILE A 106 -10.70 -13.90 -2.22
N ALA A 107 -9.42 -14.19 -2.41
CA ALA A 107 -8.38 -14.01 -1.39
C ALA A 107 -8.27 -12.55 -0.96
N SER A 108 -8.36 -11.60 -1.90
CA SER A 108 -8.35 -10.17 -1.59
C SER A 108 -9.55 -9.76 -0.73
N LEU A 109 -10.76 -10.25 -1.05
CA LEU A 109 -11.97 -10.01 -0.27
C LEU A 109 -11.90 -10.68 1.11
N ALA A 110 -11.41 -11.92 1.19
CA ALA A 110 -11.19 -12.61 2.45
C ALA A 110 -10.23 -11.83 3.36
N TRP A 111 -9.17 -11.25 2.80
CA TRP A 111 -8.24 -10.39 3.54
C TRP A 111 -8.92 -9.12 4.08
N GLN A 112 -9.84 -8.53 3.32
CA GLN A 112 -10.65 -7.40 3.82
C GLN A 112 -11.54 -7.81 4.98
N CYS A 113 -12.17 -8.99 4.90
CA CYS A 113 -12.98 -9.52 5.99
C CYS A 113 -12.14 -9.71 7.26
N ILE A 114 -10.99 -10.38 7.16
CA ILE A 114 -10.08 -10.60 8.30
C ILE A 114 -9.72 -9.28 8.96
N PHE A 115 -9.40 -8.26 8.16
CA PHE A 115 -9.08 -6.92 8.67
C PHE A 115 -10.26 -6.27 9.41
N ILE A 116 -11.46 -6.29 8.83
CA ILE A 116 -12.66 -5.68 9.42
C ILE A 116 -13.03 -6.35 10.75
N TYR A 117 -12.86 -7.67 10.85
CA TYR A 117 -13.16 -8.39 12.10
C TYR A 117 -12.11 -8.13 13.19
N ASN A 118 -10.82 -8.12 12.84
CA ASN A 118 -9.76 -7.91 13.82
C ASN A 118 -8.49 -7.36 13.18
N PRO A 119 -8.27 -6.03 13.20
CA PRO A 119 -7.10 -5.40 12.57
C PRO A 119 -5.79 -5.88 13.23
N SER A 120 -5.77 -6.03 14.55
CA SER A 120 -4.59 -6.47 15.32
C SER A 120 -4.12 -7.87 14.91
N ARG A 121 -5.06 -8.82 14.82
CA ARG A 121 -4.76 -10.18 14.33
C ARG A 121 -4.37 -10.16 12.86
N ALA A 122 -5.00 -9.33 12.03
CA ALA A 122 -4.67 -9.21 10.61
C ALA A 122 -3.22 -8.73 10.39
N VAL A 123 -2.77 -7.72 11.15
CA VAL A 123 -1.40 -7.21 11.11
C VAL A 123 -0.41 -8.32 11.48
N LYS A 124 -0.60 -8.99 12.62
CA LYS A 124 0.27 -10.09 13.06
C LYS A 124 0.27 -11.24 12.04
N ALA A 125 -0.91 -11.68 11.60
CA ALA A 125 -1.05 -12.77 10.63
C ALA A 125 -0.34 -12.46 9.32
N THR A 126 -0.33 -11.20 8.85
CA THR A 126 0.36 -10.82 7.62
C THR A 126 1.86 -11.09 7.68
N PHE A 127 2.52 -10.68 8.77
CA PHE A 127 3.97 -10.81 8.90
C PHE A 127 4.42 -12.27 9.09
N TRP A 128 3.54 -13.15 9.58
CA TRP A 128 3.82 -14.59 9.71
C TRP A 128 3.39 -15.42 8.49
N LEU A 129 2.23 -15.13 7.90
CA LEU A 129 1.68 -15.91 6.80
C LEU A 129 2.38 -15.62 5.47
N SER A 130 2.75 -14.37 5.21
CA SER A 130 3.47 -13.97 3.98
C SER A 130 4.73 -14.79 3.73
N PRO A 131 5.68 -14.92 4.68
CA PRO A 131 6.89 -15.71 4.44
C PRO A 131 6.59 -17.20 4.24
N ILE A 132 5.63 -17.76 4.96
CA ILE A 132 5.23 -19.18 4.82
C ILE A 132 4.69 -19.44 3.40
N LEU A 133 3.77 -18.60 2.93
CA LEU A 133 3.19 -18.74 1.59
C LEU A 133 4.24 -18.50 0.50
N THR A 134 5.11 -17.50 0.67
CA THR A 134 6.21 -17.20 -0.27
C THR A 134 7.19 -18.37 -0.34
N CYS A 135 7.56 -18.97 0.80
CA CYS A 135 8.40 -20.16 0.85
C CYS A 135 7.74 -21.36 0.18
N SER A 136 6.43 -21.54 0.40
CA SER A 136 5.65 -22.61 -0.25
C SER A 136 5.67 -22.50 -1.78
N VAL A 137 5.58 -21.28 -2.33
CA VAL A 137 5.77 -21.03 -3.77
C VAL A 137 7.17 -21.43 -4.22
N GLY A 138 8.20 -21.06 -3.46
CA GLY A 138 9.58 -21.43 -3.76
C GLY A 138 9.80 -22.95 -3.79
N ILE A 139 9.26 -23.67 -2.80
CA ILE A 139 9.30 -25.14 -2.73
C ILE A 139 8.55 -25.75 -3.93
N LEU A 140 7.36 -25.24 -4.25
CA LEU A 140 6.58 -25.71 -5.39
C LEU A 140 7.36 -25.56 -6.71
N LEU A 141 8.06 -24.44 -6.92
CA LEU A 141 8.90 -24.22 -8.10
C LEU A 141 10.06 -25.21 -8.17
N VAL A 142 10.71 -25.51 -7.04
CA VAL A 142 11.75 -26.55 -6.97
C VAL A 142 11.18 -27.94 -7.31
N LEU A 143 9.96 -28.25 -6.88
CA LEU A 143 9.30 -29.54 -7.16
C LEU A 143 8.89 -29.73 -8.63
N ILE A 144 8.68 -28.66 -9.39
CA ILE A 144 8.41 -28.76 -10.84
C ILE A 144 9.61 -29.42 -11.54
N GLY A 145 10.83 -29.06 -11.14
CA GLY A 145 12.03 -29.89 -11.31
C GLY A 145 13.00 -29.47 -12.42
N SER A 146 12.82 -28.33 -13.08
CA SER A 146 13.86 -27.80 -13.99
C SER A 146 14.88 -26.93 -13.26
N ALA A 147 16.11 -26.82 -13.79
CA ALA A 147 17.15 -25.98 -13.21
C ALA A 147 16.75 -24.49 -13.14
N VAL A 148 16.01 -24.01 -14.14
CA VAL A 148 15.49 -22.64 -14.18
C VAL A 148 14.42 -22.44 -13.09
N ASP A 149 13.50 -23.39 -12.93
CA ASP A 149 12.46 -23.34 -11.91
C ASP A 149 13.06 -23.37 -10.50
N ALA A 150 14.09 -24.21 -10.29
CA ALA A 150 14.81 -24.28 -9.03
C ALA A 150 15.54 -22.96 -8.72
N GLY A 151 16.15 -22.32 -9.72
CA GLY A 151 16.79 -21.01 -9.55
C GLY A 151 15.79 -19.93 -9.13
N ILE A 152 14.63 -19.86 -9.78
CA ILE A 152 13.58 -18.90 -9.41
C ILE A 152 12.96 -19.26 -8.06
N GLY A 153 12.76 -20.55 -7.79
CA GLY A 153 12.32 -21.05 -6.48
C GLY A 153 13.25 -20.64 -5.34
N ALA A 154 14.57 -20.72 -5.55
CA ALA A 154 15.56 -20.26 -4.59
C ALA A 154 15.43 -18.75 -4.30
N VAL A 155 15.15 -17.92 -5.32
CA VAL A 155 14.88 -16.48 -5.12
C VAL A 155 13.64 -16.27 -4.24
N PHE A 156 12.56 -17.04 -4.45
CA PHE A 156 11.37 -16.98 -3.58
C PHE A 156 11.68 -17.40 -2.13
N VAL A 157 12.49 -18.44 -1.93
CA VAL A 157 12.93 -18.88 -0.59
C VAL A 157 13.78 -17.81 0.09
N LEU A 158 14.76 -17.22 -0.61
CA LEU A 158 15.56 -16.10 -0.10
C LEU A 158 14.69 -14.89 0.26
N PHE A 159 13.70 -14.59 -0.56
CA PHE A 159 12.73 -13.54 -0.27
C PHE A 159 11.89 -13.86 0.97
N ALA A 160 11.46 -15.11 1.15
CA ALA A 160 10.74 -15.55 2.34
C ALA A 160 11.60 -15.44 3.62
N ILE A 161 12.89 -15.81 3.56
CA ILE A 161 13.83 -15.64 4.67
C ILE A 161 13.95 -14.15 5.03
N THR A 162 14.10 -13.29 4.02
CA THR A 162 14.18 -11.84 4.22
C THR A 162 12.90 -11.29 4.86
N GLN A 163 11.72 -11.75 4.43
CA GLN A 163 10.44 -11.39 5.04
C GLN A 163 10.37 -11.82 6.52
N SER A 164 10.82 -13.03 6.85
CA SER A 164 10.84 -13.53 8.23
C SER A 164 11.78 -12.70 9.11
N LEU A 165 13.00 -12.43 8.66
CA LEU A 165 13.96 -11.59 9.37
C LEU A 165 13.42 -10.17 9.58
N TYR A 166 12.80 -9.60 8.53
CA TYR A 166 12.13 -8.30 8.62
C TYR A 166 10.98 -8.31 9.63
N GLY A 167 10.15 -9.36 9.63
CA GLY A 167 9.07 -9.56 10.60
C GLY A 167 9.57 -9.58 12.04
N CYS A 168 10.65 -10.32 12.32
CA CYS A 168 11.29 -10.34 13.63
C CYS A 168 11.79 -8.95 14.04
N TRP A 169 12.49 -8.25 13.14
CA TRP A 169 13.09 -6.93 13.41
C TRP A 169 12.06 -5.85 13.75
N ILE A 170 10.90 -5.87 13.11
CA ILE A 170 9.87 -4.84 13.28
C ILE A 170 8.88 -5.14 14.42
N THR A 171 8.97 -6.29 15.09
CA THR A 171 8.05 -6.71 16.17
C THR A 171 7.73 -5.60 17.17
N PRO A 172 8.71 -4.81 17.68
CA PRO A 172 8.44 -3.73 18.63
C PRO A 172 7.64 -2.55 18.07
N ARG A 173 7.49 -2.46 16.74
CA ARG A 173 6.77 -1.39 16.02
C ARG A 173 5.35 -1.80 15.64
N LEU A 174 5.00 -3.08 15.78
CA LEU A 174 3.68 -3.60 15.41
C LEU A 174 2.56 -3.01 16.27
N GLU A 175 2.79 -2.82 17.57
CA GLU A 175 1.81 -2.24 18.50
C GLU A 175 1.34 -0.84 18.05
N TYR A 176 2.29 0.02 17.65
CA TYR A 176 1.97 1.35 17.16
C TYR A 176 1.20 1.29 15.84
N THR A 177 1.60 0.41 14.93
CA THR A 177 0.94 0.24 13.63
C THR A 177 -0.49 -0.24 13.81
N ASP A 178 -0.72 -1.22 14.68
CA ASP A 178 -2.05 -1.72 15.02
C ASP A 178 -2.95 -0.60 15.58
N LYS A 179 -2.41 0.20 16.50
CA LYS A 179 -3.17 1.32 17.09
C LYS A 179 -3.53 2.38 16.05
N ILE A 180 -2.58 2.84 15.24
CA ILE A 180 -2.84 3.84 14.19
C ILE A 180 -3.80 3.32 13.15
N LEU A 181 -3.62 2.07 12.72
CA LEU A 181 -4.47 1.45 11.72
C LEU A 181 -5.90 1.33 12.23
N SER A 182 -6.08 0.85 13.47
CA SER A 182 -7.39 0.78 14.13
C SER A 182 -8.06 2.15 14.29
N LEU A 183 -7.32 3.17 14.72
CA LEU A 183 -7.83 4.55 14.84
C LEU A 183 -8.25 5.12 13.48
N ALA A 184 -7.40 4.96 12.47
CA ALA A 184 -7.65 5.48 11.13
C ALA A 184 -8.87 4.82 10.48
N THR A 185 -9.10 3.52 10.76
CA THR A 185 -10.18 2.72 10.17
C THR A 185 -11.40 2.52 11.07
N ALA A 186 -11.45 3.09 12.27
CA ALA A 186 -12.54 2.85 13.25
C ALA A 186 -13.93 3.16 12.68
N PHE A 187 -14.04 4.20 11.85
CA PHE A 187 -15.27 4.62 11.18
C PHE A 187 -15.01 4.76 9.68
N PRO A 188 -15.03 3.67 8.90
CA PRO A 188 -14.83 3.76 7.46
C PRO A 188 -15.99 4.57 6.85
N PRO A 189 -15.75 5.37 5.79
CA PRO A 189 -16.82 6.17 5.22
C PRO A 189 -17.93 5.28 4.66
N ALA A 190 -19.16 5.81 4.58
CA ALA A 190 -20.27 5.10 3.98
C ALA A 190 -19.91 4.55 2.58
N ARG A 191 -20.43 3.38 2.23
CA ARG A 191 -20.19 2.67 0.96
C ARG A 191 -18.73 2.38 0.61
N THR A 192 -17.80 2.43 1.57
CA THR A 192 -16.40 2.00 1.34
C THR A 192 -16.31 0.58 0.79
N ARG A 193 -17.12 -0.34 1.31
CA ARG A 193 -17.18 -1.73 0.85
C ARG A 193 -17.54 -1.83 -0.63
N GLU A 194 -18.47 -0.99 -1.11
CA GLU A 194 -18.89 -0.98 -2.52
C GLU A 194 -17.74 -0.53 -3.44
N VAL A 195 -17.04 0.56 -3.08
CA VAL A 195 -15.89 1.06 -3.85
C VAL A 195 -14.75 0.03 -3.90
N VAL A 196 -14.46 -0.61 -2.75
CA VAL A 196 -13.41 -1.64 -2.66
C VAL A 196 -13.79 -2.88 -3.49
N CYS A 197 -15.01 -3.39 -3.34
CA CYS A 197 -15.50 -4.54 -4.11
C CYS A 197 -15.50 -4.24 -5.62
N LEU A 198 -15.97 -3.06 -6.04
CA LEU A 198 -15.95 -2.64 -7.45
C LEU A 198 -14.51 -2.62 -7.99
N SER A 199 -13.57 -2.05 -7.23
CA SER A 199 -12.16 -1.97 -7.65
C SER A 199 -11.52 -3.34 -7.79
N ILE A 200 -11.83 -4.29 -6.89
CA ILE A 200 -11.38 -5.69 -6.98
C ILE A 200 -12.01 -6.37 -8.22
N ILE A 201 -13.32 -6.22 -8.44
CA ILE A 201 -14.00 -6.82 -9.60
C ILE A 201 -13.41 -6.30 -10.91
N VAL A 202 -13.24 -4.98 -11.04
CA VAL A 202 -12.61 -4.37 -12.22
C VAL A 202 -11.20 -4.91 -12.43
N SER A 203 -10.42 -5.07 -11.35
CA SER A 203 -9.07 -5.62 -11.41
C SER A 203 -9.06 -7.08 -11.88
N VAL A 204 -9.95 -7.92 -11.37
CA VAL A 204 -10.11 -9.33 -11.76
C VAL A 204 -10.53 -9.44 -13.22
N VAL A 205 -11.54 -8.68 -13.65
CA VAL A 205 -12.04 -8.69 -15.04
C VAL A 205 -10.96 -8.21 -16.01
N TYR A 206 -10.28 -7.10 -15.69
CA TYR A 206 -9.18 -6.59 -16.51
C TYR A 206 -8.02 -7.59 -16.60
N SER A 207 -7.63 -8.21 -15.49
CA SER A 207 -6.56 -9.23 -15.49
C SER A 207 -6.96 -10.46 -16.31
N GLY A 208 -8.19 -10.94 -16.16
CA GLY A 208 -8.71 -12.05 -16.95
C GLY A 208 -8.71 -11.74 -18.45
N PHE A 209 -9.10 -10.52 -18.83
CA PHE A 209 -8.98 -10.04 -20.20
C PHE A 209 -7.52 -10.05 -20.69
N LEU A 210 -6.57 -9.51 -19.92
CA LEU A 210 -5.15 -9.53 -20.31
C LEU A 210 -4.59 -10.95 -20.45
N VAL A 211 -5.02 -11.90 -19.61
CA VAL A 211 -4.65 -13.32 -19.69
C VAL A 211 -5.00 -13.93 -21.06
N THR A 212 -6.12 -13.51 -21.68
CA THR A 212 -6.48 -13.95 -23.05
C THR A 212 -5.47 -13.50 -24.11
N GLY A 213 -4.83 -12.34 -23.93
CA GLY A 213 -3.77 -11.86 -24.80
C GLY A 213 -2.44 -12.57 -24.55
N ILE A 214 -2.10 -12.80 -23.28
CA ILE A 214 -0.88 -13.53 -22.89
C ILE A 214 -0.92 -14.95 -23.48
N GLY A 215 -2.01 -15.69 -23.27
CA GLY A 215 -2.14 -17.04 -23.82
C GLY A 215 -2.16 -17.05 -25.35
N GLY A 216 -2.71 -16.01 -25.98
CA GLY A 216 -2.66 -15.80 -27.43
C GLY A 216 -1.22 -15.68 -27.94
N ALA A 217 -0.40 -14.85 -27.31
CA ALA A 217 1.03 -14.70 -27.63
C ALA A 217 1.84 -15.97 -27.35
N THR A 218 1.59 -16.65 -26.21
CA THR A 218 2.29 -17.89 -25.84
C THR A 218 2.02 -19.02 -26.85
N SER A 219 0.89 -19.02 -27.53
CA SER A 219 0.54 -20.06 -28.51
C SER A 219 1.37 -20.03 -29.79
N THR A 220 1.96 -18.89 -30.17
CA THR A 220 2.72 -18.73 -31.41
C THR A 220 4.24 -18.81 -31.24
N ARG A 221 4.77 -18.58 -30.02
CA ARG A 221 6.20 -18.70 -29.65
C ARG A 221 7.19 -18.02 -30.63
N THR A 222 6.86 -16.83 -31.09
CA THR A 222 7.78 -15.96 -31.84
C THR A 222 8.59 -15.07 -30.91
N ASN A 223 9.76 -14.58 -31.33
CA ASN A 223 10.58 -13.66 -30.51
C ASN A 223 9.83 -12.37 -30.12
N LEU A 224 8.88 -11.93 -30.94
CA LEU A 224 8.04 -10.77 -30.66
C LEU A 224 7.02 -11.03 -29.53
N ASP A 225 6.67 -12.29 -29.26
CA ASP A 225 5.68 -12.64 -28.23
C ASP A 225 6.18 -12.31 -26.82
N ILE A 226 7.49 -12.42 -26.57
CA ILE A 226 8.11 -12.00 -25.30
C ILE A 226 7.93 -10.49 -25.09
N LEU A 227 8.11 -9.69 -26.16
CA LEU A 227 7.92 -8.24 -26.12
C LEU A 227 6.45 -7.92 -25.85
N PHE A 228 5.52 -8.56 -26.55
CA PHE A 228 4.08 -8.34 -26.34
C PHE A 228 3.64 -8.70 -24.92
N ILE A 229 4.08 -9.84 -24.39
CA ILE A 229 3.79 -10.23 -23.01
C ILE A 229 4.38 -9.21 -22.02
N SER A 230 5.61 -8.74 -22.26
CA SER A 230 6.23 -7.71 -21.43
C SER A 230 5.44 -6.40 -21.43
N VAL A 231 4.97 -5.94 -22.60
CA VAL A 231 4.10 -4.78 -22.73
C VAL A 231 2.76 -4.98 -21.99
N ILE A 232 2.17 -6.17 -22.07
CA ILE A 232 0.94 -6.53 -21.34
C ILE A 232 1.17 -6.48 -19.82
N ILE A 233 2.29 -7.00 -19.30
CA ILE A 233 2.59 -6.99 -17.86
C ILE A 233 2.89 -5.58 -17.36
N ILE A 234 3.63 -4.77 -18.13
CA ILE A 234 3.88 -3.36 -17.79
C ILE A 234 2.56 -2.57 -17.77
N SER A 235 1.70 -2.83 -18.75
CA SER A 235 0.35 -2.26 -18.83
C SER A 235 -0.52 -2.68 -17.65
N LEU A 236 -0.48 -3.96 -17.26
CA LEU A 236 -1.13 -4.47 -16.04
C LEU A 236 -0.66 -3.70 -14.81
N ALA A 237 0.66 -3.62 -14.60
CA ALA A 237 1.24 -2.97 -13.44
C ALA A 237 0.82 -1.50 -13.32
N TRP A 238 0.86 -0.76 -14.43
CA TRP A 238 0.49 0.65 -14.44
C TRP A 238 -1.02 0.87 -14.22
N THR A 239 -1.87 0.14 -14.94
CA THR A 239 -3.34 0.25 -14.77
C THR A 239 -3.75 -0.12 -13.34
N MET A 240 -3.18 -1.17 -12.77
CA MET A 240 -3.45 -1.57 -11.38
C MET A 240 -3.01 -0.51 -10.37
N GLN A 241 -1.87 0.14 -10.60
CA GLN A 241 -1.41 1.25 -9.79
C GLN A 241 -2.37 2.46 -9.88
N VAL A 242 -2.92 2.74 -11.06
CA VAL A 242 -3.97 3.77 -11.26
C VAL A 242 -5.23 3.42 -10.49
N ILE A 243 -5.77 2.20 -10.63
CA ILE A 243 -6.98 1.76 -9.89
C ILE A 243 -6.75 1.88 -8.37
N LYS A 244 -5.61 1.36 -7.88
CA LYS A 244 -5.21 1.47 -6.47
C LYS A 244 -5.20 2.93 -6.00
N ASN A 245 -4.59 3.83 -6.76
CA ASN A 245 -4.46 5.23 -6.37
C ASN A 245 -5.78 6.01 -6.52
N VAL A 246 -6.67 5.65 -7.44
CA VAL A 246 -8.03 6.21 -7.52
C VAL A 246 -8.80 5.89 -6.23
N GLN A 247 -8.80 4.62 -5.82
CA GLN A 247 -9.42 4.20 -4.56
C GLN A 247 -8.77 4.93 -3.38
N GLN A 248 -7.43 5.04 -3.38
CA GLN A 248 -6.68 5.71 -2.33
C GLN A 248 -7.08 7.19 -2.18
N VAL A 249 -7.14 7.94 -3.28
CA VAL A 249 -7.54 9.36 -3.28
C VAL A 249 -9.00 9.55 -2.85
N ALA A 250 -9.90 8.72 -3.37
CA ALA A 250 -11.33 8.81 -3.07
C ALA A 250 -11.60 8.59 -1.57
N ILE A 251 -11.02 7.54 -0.99
CA ILE A 251 -11.26 7.18 0.41
C ILE A 251 -10.50 8.11 1.35
N SER A 252 -9.28 8.53 0.99
CA SER A 252 -8.55 9.50 1.80
C SER A 252 -9.27 10.85 1.85
N ARG A 253 -9.88 11.29 0.74
CA ARG A 253 -10.71 12.51 0.71
C ARG A 253 -11.88 12.40 1.69
N ALA A 254 -12.62 11.29 1.63
CA ALA A 254 -13.77 11.07 2.50
C ALA A 254 -13.37 11.03 3.99
N ARG A 255 -12.28 10.33 4.34
CA ARG A 255 -11.75 10.29 5.72
C ARG A 255 -11.18 11.62 6.18
N TYR A 256 -10.49 12.35 5.31
CA TYR A 256 -9.92 13.64 5.65
C TYR A 256 -11.00 14.64 6.07
N VAL A 257 -12.13 14.69 5.35
CA VAL A 257 -13.27 15.55 5.70
C VAL A 257 -13.81 15.21 7.09
N ASN A 258 -13.91 13.93 7.43
CA ASN A 258 -14.32 13.48 8.76
C ASN A 258 -13.30 13.88 9.85
N PHE A 259 -12.00 13.72 9.62
CA PHE A 259 -10.98 14.11 10.61
C PHE A 259 -10.95 15.61 10.87
N VAL A 260 -11.00 16.43 9.82
CA VAL A 260 -10.85 17.89 9.94
C VAL A 260 -12.16 18.59 10.29
N HIS A 261 -13.27 18.21 9.69
CA HIS A 261 -14.56 18.91 9.85
C HIS A 261 -15.56 18.14 10.72
N GLY A 262 -15.38 16.83 10.90
CA GLY A 262 -16.34 15.97 11.61
C GLY A 262 -17.56 15.65 10.76
N GLU A 263 -17.48 15.92 9.46
CA GLU A 263 -18.53 15.67 8.49
C GLU A 263 -18.31 14.33 7.79
N ASP A 264 -19.40 13.64 7.48
CA ASP A 264 -19.35 12.39 6.75
C ASP A 264 -19.55 12.61 5.25
N MET A 265 -18.53 12.24 4.48
CA MET A 265 -18.60 12.18 3.02
C MET A 265 -18.71 10.72 2.57
N ASP A 266 -19.72 10.42 1.75
CA ASP A 266 -19.88 9.10 1.13
C ASP A 266 -18.66 8.76 0.23
N ALA A 267 -18.06 7.59 0.44
CA ALA A 267 -16.93 7.12 -0.36
C ALA A 267 -17.29 7.02 -1.84
N TRP A 268 -18.55 6.66 -2.15
CA TRP A 268 -19.01 6.54 -3.54
C TRP A 268 -19.08 7.91 -4.24
N ASN A 269 -19.54 8.94 -3.52
CA ASN A 269 -19.55 10.30 -4.05
C ASN A 269 -18.12 10.82 -4.27
N ALA A 270 -17.24 10.61 -3.29
CA ALA A 270 -15.82 10.95 -3.40
C ALA A 270 -15.15 10.23 -4.58
N PHE A 271 -15.50 8.96 -4.80
CA PHE A 271 -15.02 8.16 -5.93
C PHE A 271 -15.46 8.73 -7.28
N ARG A 272 -16.74 9.09 -7.44
CA ARG A 272 -17.26 9.72 -8.67
C ARG A 272 -16.55 11.04 -8.98
N ILE A 273 -16.33 11.88 -7.98
CA ILE A 273 -15.59 13.15 -8.14
C ILE A 273 -14.15 12.87 -8.57
N THR A 274 -13.50 11.92 -7.91
CA THR A 274 -12.11 11.52 -8.17
C THR A 274 -11.93 11.04 -9.61
N MET A 275 -12.82 10.15 -10.08
CA MET A 275 -12.80 9.62 -11.45
C MET A 275 -13.06 10.66 -12.53
N LYS A 276 -13.84 11.71 -12.25
CA LYS A 276 -14.15 12.75 -13.24
C LYS A 276 -13.04 13.78 -13.35
N HIS A 277 -12.53 14.25 -12.22
CA HIS A 277 -11.70 15.45 -12.16
C HIS A 277 -10.22 15.17 -11.85
N LEU A 278 -9.91 14.11 -11.10
CA LEU A 278 -8.57 13.91 -10.52
C LEU A 278 -7.71 12.89 -11.27
N THR A 279 -8.28 12.17 -12.25
CA THR A 279 -7.61 11.06 -12.97
C THR A 279 -6.25 11.44 -13.53
N GLY A 280 -6.10 12.63 -14.12
CA GLY A 280 -4.82 13.09 -14.66
C GLY A 280 -3.71 13.19 -13.61
N SER A 281 -4.01 13.79 -12.44
CA SER A 281 -3.06 13.87 -11.32
C SER A 281 -2.75 12.49 -10.75
N ILE A 282 -3.76 11.61 -10.70
CA ILE A 282 -3.59 10.24 -10.21
C ILE A 282 -2.67 9.45 -11.12
N CYS A 283 -2.83 9.55 -12.45
CA CYS A 283 -1.94 8.92 -13.43
C CYS A 283 -0.48 9.39 -13.27
N VAL A 284 -0.26 10.69 -13.08
CA VAL A 284 1.08 11.23 -12.79
C VAL A 284 1.66 10.57 -11.54
N GLY A 285 0.92 10.55 -10.43
CA GLY A 285 1.38 9.92 -9.20
C GLY A 285 1.61 8.41 -9.32
N SER A 286 0.78 7.71 -10.10
CA SER A 286 0.91 6.28 -10.36
C SER A 286 2.18 5.92 -11.13
N THR A 287 2.67 6.81 -11.99
CA THR A 287 3.96 6.64 -12.67
C THR A 287 5.12 7.09 -11.79
N LEU A 288 5.01 8.28 -11.19
CA LEU A 288 6.13 8.96 -10.54
C LEU A 288 6.48 8.37 -9.17
N VAL A 289 5.50 7.95 -8.37
CA VAL A 289 5.78 7.39 -7.02
C VAL A 289 6.59 6.09 -7.08
N PRO A 290 6.23 5.07 -7.88
CA PRO A 290 7.04 3.85 -7.97
C PRO A 290 8.47 4.11 -8.46
N ILE A 291 8.65 5.00 -9.44
CA ILE A 291 9.98 5.38 -9.96
C ILE A 291 10.83 6.02 -8.86
N ILE A 292 10.26 6.96 -8.10
CA ILE A 292 10.98 7.61 -6.99
C ILE A 292 11.33 6.61 -5.89
N VAL A 293 10.40 5.72 -5.55
CA VAL A 293 10.66 4.66 -4.55
C VAL A 293 11.78 3.74 -5.03
N PHE A 294 11.80 3.37 -6.31
CA PHE A 294 12.87 2.56 -6.89
C PHE A 294 14.23 3.27 -6.82
N ILE A 295 14.32 4.50 -7.32
CA ILE A 295 15.56 5.29 -7.30
C ILE A 295 16.08 5.48 -5.87
N ARG A 296 15.20 5.84 -4.92
CA ARG A 296 15.57 6.01 -3.51
C ARG A 296 16.01 4.69 -2.88
N GLY A 297 15.38 3.58 -3.25
CA GLY A 297 15.77 2.24 -2.84
C GLY A 297 17.19 1.92 -3.31
N SER A 298 17.47 2.13 -4.60
CA SER A 298 18.80 1.91 -5.19
C SER A 298 19.88 2.76 -4.55
N ILE A 299 19.62 4.06 -4.35
CA ILE A 299 20.56 4.97 -3.65
C ILE A 299 20.89 4.45 -2.25
N ARG A 300 19.87 4.03 -1.48
CA ARG A 300 20.09 3.49 -0.13
C ARG A 300 20.90 2.19 -0.14
N SER A 301 20.65 1.30 -1.09
CA SER A 301 21.43 0.07 -1.25
C SER A 301 22.90 0.33 -1.57
N VAL A 302 23.18 1.29 -2.45
CA VAL A 302 24.56 1.69 -2.78
C VAL A 302 25.25 2.27 -1.55
N ASN A 303 24.60 3.18 -0.83
CA ASN A 303 25.16 3.79 0.38
C ASN A 303 25.45 2.77 1.49
N LEU A 304 24.66 1.69 1.59
CA LEU A 304 24.90 0.61 2.56
C LEU A 304 26.11 -0.26 2.19
N MET A 305 26.35 -0.48 0.90
CA MET A 305 27.52 -1.25 0.42
C MET A 305 28.81 -0.45 0.54
N SER A 306 28.71 0.87 0.52
CA SER A 306 29.86 1.76 0.41
C SER A 306 30.37 2.26 1.77
N GLY A 307 29.61 2.03 2.85
CA GLY A 307 30.00 2.34 4.24
C GLY A 307 31.13 1.47 4.83
N SER A 308 31.87 0.73 4.00
CA SER A 308 33.04 -0.08 4.41
C SER A 308 34.35 0.36 3.75
N SER A 309 34.37 1.49 3.03
CA SER A 309 35.57 2.01 2.35
C SER A 309 35.80 3.46 2.77
N ASP A 310 36.74 3.68 3.67
CA ASP A 310 37.08 5.00 4.19
C ASP A 310 37.76 5.90 3.12
N GLU A 311 37.58 7.21 3.31
CA GLU A 311 38.25 8.36 2.66
C GLU A 311 37.77 8.91 1.30
N VAL A 312 37.30 8.14 0.31
CA VAL A 312 36.95 8.75 -1.01
C VAL A 312 35.51 9.32 -1.08
N MET A 313 34.70 9.15 -0.03
CA MET A 313 33.25 9.10 -0.19
C MET A 313 32.41 10.21 0.48
N TYR A 314 33.03 11.27 1.00
CA TYR A 314 32.29 12.34 1.68
C TYR A 314 31.49 13.23 0.69
N SER A 315 31.98 13.42 -0.54
CA SER A 315 31.31 14.28 -1.53
C SER A 315 30.16 13.60 -2.30
N GLY A 316 30.30 12.30 -2.60
CA GLY A 316 29.28 11.54 -3.35
C GLY A 316 28.06 11.16 -2.52
N ALA A 317 28.26 10.77 -1.26
CA ALA A 317 27.17 10.39 -0.35
C ALA A 317 26.23 11.58 -0.06
N ASP A 318 26.78 12.79 0.04
CA ASP A 318 26.00 14.02 0.28
C ASP A 318 25.18 14.45 -0.95
N CYS A 319 25.73 14.23 -2.16
CA CYS A 319 25.01 14.44 -3.42
C CYS A 319 23.79 13.49 -3.56
N PHE A 320 23.98 12.19 -3.32
CA PHE A 320 22.89 11.21 -3.42
C PHE A 320 21.80 11.42 -2.37
N SER A 321 22.19 11.81 -1.15
CA SER A 321 21.26 12.22 -0.09
C SER A 321 20.43 13.44 -0.53
N THR A 322 21.07 14.45 -1.12
CA THR A 322 20.41 15.64 -1.66
C THR A 322 19.41 15.29 -2.77
N ILE A 323 19.79 14.41 -3.70
CA ILE A 323 18.90 13.92 -4.78
C ILE A 323 17.69 13.20 -4.17
N ALA A 324 17.93 12.26 -3.24
CA ALA A 324 16.85 11.55 -2.57
C ALA A 324 15.89 12.52 -1.86
N ASN A 325 16.41 13.53 -1.17
CA ASN A 325 15.64 14.55 -0.45
C ASN A 325 14.82 15.46 -1.39
N LYS A 326 15.32 15.76 -2.58
CA LYS A 326 14.52 16.45 -3.62
C LYS A 326 13.44 15.53 -4.17
N LEU A 327 13.76 14.27 -4.48
CA LEU A 327 12.79 13.33 -5.07
C LEU A 327 11.57 13.11 -4.16
N ILE A 328 11.74 12.98 -2.85
CA ILE A 328 10.59 12.79 -1.94
C ILE A 328 9.66 14.01 -1.87
N THR A 329 10.18 15.21 -2.10
CA THR A 329 9.34 16.42 -2.23
C THR A 329 8.57 16.47 -3.55
N LEU A 330 9.10 15.88 -4.61
CA LEU A 330 8.45 15.84 -5.92
C LEU A 330 7.37 14.74 -6.01
N GLY A 331 7.57 13.63 -5.29
CA GLY A 331 6.64 12.52 -5.30
C GLY A 331 6.70 11.67 -4.05
N ASN A 332 5.58 11.68 -3.33
CA ASN A 332 5.37 10.82 -2.19
C ASN A 332 3.91 10.37 -2.14
N ARG A 333 3.66 9.24 -1.47
CA ARG A 333 2.31 8.67 -1.34
C ARG A 333 1.32 9.57 -0.59
N TRP A 334 1.81 10.53 0.19
CA TRP A 334 0.99 11.40 1.04
C TRP A 334 0.34 12.52 0.23
N GLY A 335 0.99 12.96 -0.86
CA GLY A 335 0.43 13.93 -1.81
C GLY A 335 -0.92 13.50 -2.40
N PHE A 336 -1.23 12.20 -2.47
CA PHE A 336 -2.55 11.73 -2.92
C PHE A 336 -3.70 12.27 -2.06
N VAL A 337 -3.48 12.52 -0.75
CA VAL A 337 -4.50 13.12 0.11
C VAL A 337 -4.81 14.54 -0.34
N HIS A 338 -3.79 15.37 -0.55
CA HIS A 338 -3.94 16.74 -1.05
C HIS A 338 -4.50 16.81 -2.48
N VAL A 339 -4.21 15.83 -3.35
CA VAL A 339 -4.87 15.72 -4.66
C VAL A 339 -6.38 15.53 -4.47
N GLY A 340 -6.79 14.68 -3.53
CA GLY A 340 -8.19 14.41 -3.22
C GLY A 340 -8.91 15.58 -2.58
N THR A 341 -8.28 16.26 -1.63
CA THR A 341 -8.91 17.28 -0.77
C THR A 341 -8.87 18.68 -1.40
N TYR A 342 -7.77 19.02 -2.06
CA TYR A 342 -7.51 20.38 -2.56
C TYR A 342 -7.52 20.49 -4.11
N ASP A 343 -7.76 19.40 -4.85
CA ASP A 343 -7.71 19.34 -6.33
C ASP A 343 -6.42 19.93 -6.91
N LYS A 344 -5.30 19.68 -6.23
CA LYS A 344 -3.96 20.10 -6.66
C LYS A 344 -3.35 19.13 -7.67
N GLY A 345 -2.38 19.62 -8.44
CA GLY A 345 -1.50 18.76 -9.22
C GLY A 345 -0.70 17.83 -8.31
N PHE A 346 -0.40 16.60 -8.74
CA PHE A 346 0.22 15.60 -7.86
C PHE A 346 1.59 16.04 -7.27
N MET A 347 2.42 16.71 -8.07
CA MET A 347 3.74 17.18 -7.61
C MET A 347 3.63 18.32 -6.60
N GLU A 348 2.73 19.28 -6.85
CA GLU A 348 2.43 20.37 -5.91
C GLU A 348 1.88 19.79 -4.60
N ALA A 349 0.90 18.90 -4.70
CA ALA A 349 0.29 18.20 -3.58
C ALA A 349 1.35 17.43 -2.76
N SER A 350 2.27 16.71 -3.42
CA SER A 350 3.36 15.99 -2.77
C SER A 350 4.32 16.92 -2.03
N SER A 351 4.69 18.04 -2.66
CA SER A 351 5.61 19.03 -2.07
C SER A 351 4.99 19.66 -0.83
N ASP A 352 3.73 20.09 -0.92
CA ASP A 352 3.02 20.74 0.17
C ASP A 352 2.83 19.82 1.37
N THR A 353 2.39 18.57 1.14
CA THR A 353 2.24 17.60 2.23
C THR A 353 3.58 17.31 2.92
N TRP A 354 4.66 17.15 2.14
CA TRP A 354 5.97 16.87 2.72
C TRP A 354 6.53 18.07 3.51
N LYS A 355 6.28 19.31 3.06
CA LYS A 355 6.64 20.52 3.82
C LYS A 355 5.90 20.59 5.15
N LYS A 356 4.58 20.29 5.16
CA LYS A 356 3.80 20.23 6.41
C LYS A 356 4.35 19.18 7.37
N PHE A 357 4.74 18.01 6.87
CA PHE A 357 5.37 16.99 7.73
C PHE A 357 6.69 17.41 8.34
N ARG A 358 7.52 18.17 7.61
CA ARG A 358 8.79 18.69 8.15
C ARG A 358 8.58 19.82 9.16
N SER A 359 7.50 20.61 9.03
CA SER A 359 7.21 21.66 10.01
C SER A 359 6.78 21.12 11.37
N THR A 360 6.28 19.88 11.43
CA THR A 360 5.91 19.23 12.69
C THR A 360 7.10 18.42 13.24
N THR A 361 7.69 18.89 14.35
CA THR A 361 8.86 18.26 14.97
C THR A 361 8.64 16.77 15.24
N GLY A 362 9.52 15.92 14.71
CA GLY A 362 9.51 14.47 14.94
C GLY A 362 8.53 13.66 14.09
N LEU A 363 7.67 14.31 13.27
CA LEU A 363 6.68 13.62 12.44
C LEU A 363 7.31 12.88 11.25
N GLU A 364 8.38 13.39 10.67
CA GLU A 364 9.11 12.70 9.59
C GLU A 364 9.66 11.34 10.05
N LYS A 365 10.33 11.31 11.21
CA LYS A 365 10.84 10.08 11.82
C LYS A 365 9.73 9.09 12.18
N LEU A 366 8.58 9.60 12.60
CA LEU A 366 7.39 8.80 12.87
C LEU A 366 6.87 8.13 11.60
N ILE A 367 6.73 8.89 10.51
CA ILE A 367 6.28 8.43 9.21
C ILE A 367 7.24 7.39 8.62
N ASP A 368 8.55 7.57 8.78
CA ASP A 368 9.55 6.59 8.36
C ASP A 368 9.48 5.29 9.19
N SER A 369 8.90 5.35 10.39
CA SER A 369 8.66 4.18 11.24
C SER A 369 7.31 3.47 10.99
N ASP A 370 6.43 4.05 10.17
CA ASP A 370 5.10 3.50 9.83
C ASP A 370 5.23 2.21 9.03
N LEU A 371 4.61 1.14 9.51
CA LEU A 371 4.61 -0.16 8.84
C LEU A 371 3.41 -0.38 7.93
N THR A 372 2.48 0.58 7.81
CA THR A 372 1.26 0.41 6.99
C THR A 372 1.59 0.06 5.54
N SER A 373 2.64 0.67 4.97
CA SER A 373 3.11 0.32 3.62
C SER A 373 3.59 -1.12 3.51
N SER A 374 4.39 -1.55 4.48
CA SER A 374 4.99 -2.89 4.54
C SER A 374 3.91 -3.93 4.76
N PHE A 375 2.96 -3.66 5.64
CA PHE A 375 1.77 -4.49 5.87
C PHE A 375 0.98 -4.66 4.56
N CYS A 376 0.60 -3.58 3.87
CA CYS A 376 -0.15 -3.67 2.61
C CYS A 376 0.66 -4.38 1.51
N PHE A 377 1.99 -4.24 1.51
CA PHE A 377 2.87 -4.96 0.59
C PHE A 377 2.89 -6.46 0.86
N LEU A 378 3.15 -6.88 2.09
CA LEU A 378 3.21 -8.30 2.44
C LEU A 378 1.85 -8.98 2.35
N SER A 379 0.77 -8.29 2.70
CA SER A 379 -0.59 -8.80 2.48
C SER A 379 -0.86 -9.06 1.00
N ALA A 380 -0.42 -8.15 0.10
CA ALA A 380 -0.54 -8.37 -1.34
C ALA A 380 0.36 -9.51 -1.84
N VAL A 381 1.57 -9.66 -1.29
CA VAL A 381 2.45 -10.80 -1.57
C VAL A 381 1.77 -12.11 -1.17
N SER A 382 1.07 -12.17 -0.03
CA SER A 382 0.27 -13.34 0.36
C SER A 382 -0.82 -13.67 -0.67
N VAL A 383 -1.55 -12.67 -1.18
CA VAL A 383 -2.56 -12.88 -2.23
C VAL A 383 -1.92 -13.39 -3.53
N GLY A 384 -0.78 -12.81 -3.92
CA GLY A 384 0.03 -13.29 -5.04
C GLY A 384 0.46 -14.74 -4.84
N ALA A 385 0.97 -15.10 -3.67
CA ALA A 385 1.41 -16.44 -3.35
C ALA A 385 0.25 -17.46 -3.35
N VAL A 386 -0.92 -17.12 -2.80
CA VAL A 386 -2.12 -17.99 -2.90
C VAL A 386 -2.52 -18.22 -4.35
N SER A 387 -2.50 -17.18 -5.18
CA SER A 387 -2.82 -17.28 -6.61
C SER A 387 -1.80 -18.15 -7.34
N SER A 388 -0.52 -17.93 -7.06
CA SER A 388 0.62 -18.69 -7.58
C SER A 388 0.56 -20.17 -7.20
N LEU A 389 0.29 -20.49 -5.94
CA LEU A 389 0.13 -21.86 -5.45
C LEU A 389 -1.05 -22.55 -6.13
N THR A 390 -2.18 -21.86 -6.27
CA THR A 390 -3.36 -22.39 -6.97
C THR A 390 -3.01 -22.81 -8.39
N ALA A 391 -2.40 -21.91 -9.17
CA ALA A 391 -2.03 -22.19 -10.54
C ALA A 391 -0.92 -23.25 -10.64
N GLY A 392 0.13 -23.10 -9.83
CA GLY A 392 1.30 -23.98 -9.87
C GLY A 392 1.02 -25.40 -9.40
N ILE A 393 0.19 -25.61 -8.36
CA ILE A 393 -0.23 -26.95 -7.93
C ILE A 393 -1.06 -27.61 -9.03
N TRP A 394 -1.98 -26.86 -9.65
CA TRP A 394 -2.77 -27.35 -10.77
C TRP A 394 -1.86 -27.81 -11.93
N MET A 395 -0.85 -27.01 -12.27
CA MET A 395 0.13 -27.37 -13.31
C MET A 395 0.97 -28.58 -12.90
N LEU A 396 1.49 -28.62 -11.66
CA LEU A 396 2.28 -29.74 -11.15
C LEU A 396 1.53 -31.08 -11.25
N LEU A 397 0.23 -31.08 -10.93
CA LEU A 397 -0.58 -32.29 -10.88
C LEU A 397 -1.06 -32.77 -12.26
N ILE A 398 -1.33 -31.86 -13.18
CA ILE A 398 -1.91 -32.22 -14.49
C ILE A 398 -0.83 -32.25 -15.58
N HIS A 399 -0.13 -31.13 -15.80
CA HIS A 399 0.87 -30.98 -16.86
C HIS A 399 1.96 -29.98 -16.48
N LYS A 400 3.22 -30.42 -16.50
CA LYS A 400 4.37 -29.57 -16.16
C LYS A 400 4.72 -28.54 -17.25
N ASP A 401 4.18 -28.69 -18.46
CA ASP A 401 4.41 -27.74 -19.55
C ASP A 401 3.91 -26.35 -19.14
N TYR A 402 4.74 -25.30 -19.24
CA TYR A 402 4.41 -23.92 -18.85
C TYR A 402 4.20 -23.66 -17.35
N ALA A 403 4.51 -24.63 -16.47
CA ALA A 403 4.25 -24.49 -15.04
C ALA A 403 4.93 -23.25 -14.43
N LEU A 404 6.16 -22.92 -14.85
CA LEU A 404 6.86 -21.73 -14.41
C LEU A 404 6.14 -20.43 -14.79
N GLU A 405 5.86 -20.25 -16.08
CA GLU A 405 5.23 -19.03 -16.62
C GLU A 405 3.87 -18.79 -15.97
N VAL A 406 3.02 -19.82 -15.93
CA VAL A 406 1.68 -19.75 -15.33
C VAL A 406 1.76 -19.41 -13.84
N THR A 407 2.69 -20.01 -13.11
CA THR A 407 2.92 -19.73 -11.67
C THR A 407 3.35 -18.28 -11.45
N LEU A 408 4.28 -17.75 -12.27
CA LEU A 408 4.75 -16.37 -12.17
C LEU A 408 3.68 -15.34 -12.57
N TYR A 409 2.92 -15.58 -13.64
CA TYR A 409 1.82 -14.69 -14.03
C TYR A 409 0.73 -14.65 -12.96
N ALA A 410 0.38 -15.81 -12.39
CA ALA A 410 -0.57 -15.88 -11.28
C ALA A 410 -0.08 -15.11 -10.05
N PHE A 411 1.22 -15.19 -9.72
CA PHE A 411 1.81 -14.41 -8.63
C PHE A 411 1.69 -12.90 -8.88
N ILE A 412 2.10 -12.43 -10.05
CA ILE A 412 2.10 -11.01 -10.42
C ILE A 412 0.68 -10.44 -10.41
N ILE A 413 -0.27 -11.14 -11.06
CA ILE A 413 -1.67 -10.72 -11.11
C ILE A 413 -2.25 -10.69 -9.70
N GLY A 414 -2.06 -11.77 -8.93
CA GLY A 414 -2.59 -11.84 -7.57
C GLY A 414 -2.03 -10.77 -6.65
N TYR A 415 -0.73 -10.45 -6.77
CA TYR A 415 -0.12 -9.33 -6.07
C TYR A 415 -0.83 -8.01 -6.38
N PHE A 416 -1.02 -7.67 -7.65
CA PHE A 416 -1.65 -6.39 -8.01
C PHE A 416 -3.13 -6.31 -7.59
N VAL A 417 -3.90 -7.39 -7.74
CA VAL A 417 -5.30 -7.44 -7.25
C VAL A 417 -5.34 -7.25 -5.72
N GLY A 418 -4.43 -7.89 -4.99
CA GLY A 418 -4.28 -7.69 -3.55
C GLY A 418 -3.93 -6.25 -3.17
N ARG A 419 -3.00 -5.62 -3.91
CA ARG A 419 -2.62 -4.20 -3.70
C ARG A 419 -3.80 -3.26 -3.87
N VAL A 420 -4.65 -3.48 -4.88
CA VAL A 420 -5.87 -2.70 -5.08
C VAL A 420 -6.83 -2.90 -3.91
N GLY A 421 -7.06 -4.16 -3.49
CA GLY A 421 -7.95 -4.47 -2.37
C GLY A 421 -7.57 -3.75 -1.07
N LEU A 422 -6.27 -3.62 -0.79
CA LEU A 422 -5.75 -2.99 0.44
C LEU A 422 -5.62 -1.47 0.38
N ALA A 423 -5.90 -0.84 -0.76
CA ALA A 423 -5.63 0.58 -0.96
C ALA A 423 -6.42 1.50 0.00
N TRP A 424 -7.59 1.05 0.48
CA TRP A 424 -8.42 1.84 1.39
C TRP A 424 -7.82 1.93 2.81
N LEU A 425 -7.16 0.87 3.28
CA LEU A 425 -6.46 0.87 4.56
C LEU A 425 -5.35 1.90 4.57
N GLN A 426 -4.55 1.87 3.51
CA GLN A 426 -3.52 2.86 3.31
C GLN A 426 -4.13 4.27 3.21
N ALA A 427 -5.24 4.44 2.49
CA ALA A 427 -5.92 5.73 2.37
C ALA A 427 -6.35 6.34 3.71
N CYS A 428 -6.91 5.53 4.61
CA CYS A 428 -7.32 5.96 5.95
C CYS A 428 -6.13 6.46 6.76
N VAL A 429 -5.03 5.70 6.80
CA VAL A 429 -3.81 6.07 7.54
C VAL A 429 -3.16 7.32 6.93
N LEU A 430 -3.11 7.41 5.59
CA LEU A 430 -2.60 8.60 4.91
C LEU A 430 -3.42 9.84 5.29
N ALA A 431 -4.75 9.75 5.25
CA ALA A 431 -5.63 10.85 5.63
C ALA A 431 -5.45 11.26 7.10
N TYR A 432 -5.26 10.29 8.00
CA TYR A 432 -5.06 10.53 9.43
C TYR A 432 -3.78 11.33 9.70
N TYR A 433 -2.63 10.89 9.18
CA TYR A 433 -1.37 11.64 9.35
C TYR A 433 -1.38 13.00 8.68
N VAL A 434 -1.97 13.11 7.48
CA VAL A 434 -2.06 14.40 6.77
C VAL A 434 -2.93 15.36 7.57
N ALA A 435 -4.13 14.95 7.99
CA ALA A 435 -5.01 15.79 8.79
C ALA A 435 -4.36 16.20 10.13
N TYR A 436 -3.66 15.28 10.81
CA TYR A 436 -2.90 15.60 12.01
C TYR A 436 -1.79 16.64 11.76
N SER A 437 -1.08 16.53 10.63
CA SER A 437 -0.01 17.48 10.30
C SER A 437 -0.50 18.90 9.99
N GLU A 438 -1.76 19.04 9.59
CA GLU A 438 -2.34 20.35 9.29
C GLU A 438 -2.79 21.07 10.56
N ASP A 439 -3.34 20.34 11.53
CA ASP A 439 -3.76 20.86 12.83
C ASP A 439 -3.46 19.87 13.96
N PRO A 440 -2.21 19.86 14.48
CA PRO A 440 -1.81 18.96 15.55
C PRO A 440 -2.50 19.23 16.90
N GLN A 441 -3.12 20.41 17.07
CA GLN A 441 -3.78 20.84 18.31
C GLN A 441 -5.27 20.55 18.33
N SER A 442 -5.81 20.02 17.23
CA SER A 442 -7.23 19.66 17.14
C SER A 442 -7.61 18.63 18.20
N MET A 443 -8.70 18.91 18.92
CA MET A 443 -9.29 18.00 19.92
C MET A 443 -9.79 16.67 19.32
N ARG A 444 -9.80 16.53 17.99
CA ARG A 444 -10.21 15.33 17.28
C ARG A 444 -9.14 14.22 17.26
N PHE A 445 -7.88 14.57 17.53
CA PHE A 445 -6.80 13.60 17.60
C PHE A 445 -6.51 13.22 19.05
N ASP A 446 -6.20 11.95 19.26
CA ASP A 446 -5.80 11.45 20.56
C ASP A 446 -4.28 11.66 20.80
N GLY A 447 -3.81 11.31 21.98
CA GLY A 447 -2.39 11.40 22.33
C GLY A 447 -1.47 10.43 21.58
N THR A 448 -1.98 9.59 20.65
CA THR A 448 -1.21 8.48 20.07
C THR A 448 -0.02 8.96 19.25
N ILE A 449 -0.17 9.99 18.42
CA ILE A 449 0.95 10.56 17.64
C ILE A 449 1.99 11.25 18.55
N PRO A 450 1.60 12.22 19.42
CA PRO A 450 2.54 12.88 20.33
C PRO A 450 3.32 11.90 21.22
N GLN A 451 2.63 10.93 21.84
CA GLN A 451 3.26 9.92 22.70
C GLN A 451 4.30 9.09 21.94
N ARG A 452 4.01 8.74 20.68
CA ARG A 452 4.97 7.98 19.86
C ARG A 452 6.17 8.82 19.46
N ILE A 453 5.97 10.10 19.12
CA ILE A 453 7.07 11.03 18.83
C ILE A 453 7.99 11.16 20.05
N GLN A 454 7.42 11.38 21.23
CA GLN A 454 8.17 11.47 22.48
C GLN A 454 8.99 10.20 22.76
N ARG A 455 8.37 9.02 22.60
CA ARG A 455 9.08 7.72 22.75
C ARG A 455 10.22 7.58 21.74
N LEU A 456 10.04 8.01 20.48
CA LEU A 456 11.09 7.96 19.46
C LEU A 456 12.24 8.95 19.71
N GLN A 457 11.97 10.08 20.37
CA GLN A 457 12.98 11.05 20.79
C GLN A 457 13.79 10.51 21.97
N MET A 458 13.12 9.97 22.99
CA MET A 458 13.79 9.33 24.14
C MET A 458 14.71 8.18 23.70
N LEU A 459 14.25 7.33 22.77
CA LEU A 459 15.06 6.24 22.23
C LEU A 459 16.27 6.72 21.43
N SER A 460 16.18 7.89 20.79
CA SER A 460 17.34 8.51 20.14
C SER A 460 18.33 9.04 21.16
N ALA A 461 17.87 9.83 22.13
CA ALA A 461 18.74 10.37 23.18
C ALA A 461 19.47 9.25 23.95
N HIS A 462 18.79 8.15 24.26
CA HIS A 462 19.43 6.97 24.89
C HIS A 462 20.46 6.27 24.00
N ARG A 463 20.29 6.32 22.67
CA ARG A 463 21.29 5.76 21.74
C ARG A 463 22.51 6.67 21.70
N ASP A 464 22.29 7.97 21.52
CA ASP A 464 23.35 8.97 21.43
C ASP A 464 24.19 8.97 22.73
N ASN A 465 23.55 8.89 23.90
CA ASN A 465 24.26 8.77 25.18
C ASN A 465 25.11 7.51 25.28
N ARG A 466 24.61 6.35 24.83
CA ARG A 466 25.41 5.11 24.82
C ARG A 466 26.57 5.15 23.85
N GLU A 467 26.41 5.80 22.70
CA GLU A 467 27.50 5.98 21.74
C GLU A 467 28.59 6.91 22.31
N LEU A 468 28.20 7.95 23.05
CA LEU A 468 29.12 8.82 23.78
C LEU A 468 29.86 8.08 24.91
N GLU A 469 29.16 7.24 25.68
CA GLU A 469 29.77 6.41 26.73
C GLU A 469 30.82 5.45 26.13
N VAL A 470 30.46 4.71 25.09
CA VAL A 470 31.37 3.79 24.39
C VAL A 470 32.54 4.53 23.75
N GLY A 471 32.32 5.76 23.24
CA GLY A 471 33.39 6.60 22.72
C GLY A 471 34.39 7.00 23.80
N ARG A 472 33.89 7.43 24.97
CA ARG A 472 34.72 7.80 26.12
C ARG A 472 35.52 6.63 26.67
N ASP A 473 34.91 5.45 26.79
CA ASP A 473 35.60 4.25 27.28
C ASP A 473 36.78 3.88 26.35
N ARG A 474 36.63 4.03 25.03
CA ARG A 474 37.74 3.80 24.07
C ARG A 474 38.86 4.83 24.19
N GLU A 475 38.53 6.09 24.46
CA GLU A 475 39.54 7.13 24.68
C GLU A 475 40.32 6.88 25.99
N GLU A 476 39.63 6.53 27.07
CA GLU A 476 40.26 6.15 28.36
C GLU A 476 41.16 4.91 28.21
N ASP A 477 40.73 3.89 27.47
CA ASP A 477 41.54 2.70 27.16
C ASP A 477 42.76 3.01 26.28
N SER A 478 42.66 3.99 25.37
CA SER A 478 43.78 4.43 24.55
C SER A 478 44.81 5.22 25.37
N TYR A 479 44.35 6.00 26.35
CA TYR A 479 45.23 6.74 27.25
C TYR A 479 45.96 5.84 28.26
N ASN A 480 45.32 4.75 28.73
CA ASN A 480 45.94 3.82 29.68
C ASN A 480 46.91 2.81 29.05
N ASN A 481 46.91 2.67 27.70
CA ASN A 481 47.81 1.79 26.95
C ASN A 481 49.00 2.52 26.29
N CYS A 482 49.14 3.84 26.50
CA CYS A 482 50.36 4.62 26.24
C CYS A 482 51.10 4.86 27.55
#